data_AF-A0A519WES2-F1
#
_entry.id   AF-A0A519WES2-F1
#
_cell.length_a   1.000
_cell.length_b   1.000
_cell.length_c   1.000
_cell.angle_alpha   90.00
_cell.angle_beta   90.00
_cell.angle_gamma   90.00
#
_symmetry.space_group_name_H-M   'P 1'
#
loop_
_entity.id
_entity.type
_entity.pdbx_description
1 polymer ?
#
loop_
_entity_poly.entity_id
_entity_poly.type
_entity_poly.pdbx_seq_one_letter_code
_entity_poly.pdbx_strand_id
1 'polypeptide(L)'
;LYQPLGFLIFIICAFAETNRAPFDLPECETELIGGYHTEYSSMKLGFYLFAEYINMFVSSAVMATLYFGGYNYPGMDWVLAHTGPVIGPLIGTAIFFIKIFAFIFFFMWVRWTIPRFRYDQLMHLGWKGLIPLAIANIIITGIVIAIIEKF
;
A
#
# COMPACT_ATOMS: atom_id res chain seq x y z
N LEU A 1 11.66 -17.09 -0.51
CA LEU A 1 12.02 -16.40 0.75
C LEU A 1 10.91 -15.41 1.09
N TYR A 2 10.27 -15.53 2.26
CA TYR A 2 9.20 -14.59 2.66
C TYR A 2 9.83 -13.35 3.30
N GLN A 3 9.34 -12.14 2.94
CA GLN A 3 9.82 -10.86 3.48
C GLN A 3 8.74 -10.14 4.29
N PRO A 4 8.42 -10.60 5.52
CA PRO A 4 7.40 -9.96 6.35
C PRO A 4 7.81 -8.54 6.76
N LEU A 5 9.10 -8.30 6.99
CA LEU A 5 9.62 -7.00 7.40
C LEU A 5 9.59 -5.99 6.24
N GLY A 6 9.91 -6.43 5.01
CA GLY A 6 9.77 -5.60 3.81
C GLY A 6 8.32 -5.18 3.56
N PHE A 7 7.37 -6.09 3.78
CA PHE A 7 5.94 -5.78 3.69
C PHE A 7 5.51 -4.70 4.68
N LEU A 8 5.95 -4.80 5.94
CA LEU A 8 5.64 -3.80 6.97
C LEU A 8 6.25 -2.43 6.67
N ILE A 9 7.44 -2.37 6.09
CA ILE A 9 8.00 -1.10 5.63
C ILE A 9 7.16 -0.55 4.48
N PHE A 10 6.84 -1.39 3.50
CA PHE A 10 6.10 -0.98 2.31
C PHE A 10 4.70 -0.45 2.63
N ILE A 11 3.98 -1.10 3.56
CA ILE A 11 2.66 -0.63 3.97
C ILE A 11 2.75 0.75 4.65
N ILE A 12 3.73 0.98 5.52
CA ILE A 12 3.93 2.29 6.18
C ILE A 12 4.27 3.37 5.14
N CYS A 13 5.13 3.06 4.16
CA CYS A 13 5.44 3.96 3.04
C CYS A 13 4.21 4.24 2.17
N ALA A 14 3.38 3.25 1.88
CA ALA A 14 2.15 3.43 1.10
C ALA A 14 1.15 4.35 1.83
N PHE A 15 1.03 4.22 3.15
CA PHE A 15 0.25 5.17 3.96
C PHE A 15 0.79 6.60 3.88
N ALA A 16 2.12 6.78 3.93
CA ALA A 16 2.73 8.10 3.82
C ALA A 16 2.51 8.73 2.42
N GLU A 17 2.67 7.95 1.35
CA GLU A 17 2.53 8.44 -0.04
C GLU A 17 1.08 8.81 -0.41
N THR A 18 0.10 8.09 0.15
CA THR A 18 -1.31 8.38 -0.11
C THR A 18 -1.79 9.67 0.56
N ASN A 19 -0.94 10.33 1.37
CA ASN A 19 -1.22 11.60 2.07
C ASN A 19 -2.61 11.59 2.72
N ARG A 20 -2.95 10.49 3.41
CA ARG A 20 -4.22 10.35 4.14
C ARG A 20 -3.95 10.23 5.63
N ALA A 21 -4.91 10.71 6.43
CA ALA A 21 -4.90 10.49 7.87
C ALA A 21 -4.57 9.01 8.20
N PRO A 22 -3.46 8.75 8.93
CA PRO A 22 -2.80 9.61 9.90
C PRO A 22 -1.62 10.49 9.40
N PHE A 23 -1.26 10.43 8.11
CA PHE A 23 -0.15 11.18 7.49
C PHE A 23 -0.64 12.27 6.51
N ASP A 24 -1.59 13.08 6.97
CA ASP A 24 -2.30 14.09 6.16
C ASP A 24 -1.68 15.49 6.25
N LEU A 25 -0.37 15.59 6.02
CA LEU A 25 0.39 16.81 6.28
C LEU A 25 0.18 17.94 5.26
N PRO A 26 0.04 17.66 3.95
CA PRO A 26 -0.23 18.71 2.97
C PRO A 26 -1.56 19.42 3.21
N GLU A 27 -2.56 18.72 3.75
CA GLU A 27 -3.83 19.32 4.16
C GLU A 27 -3.62 20.16 5.44
N CYS A 28 -2.96 19.59 6.45
CA CYS A 28 -2.80 20.19 7.79
C CYS A 28 -1.98 21.49 7.87
N GLU A 29 -0.88 21.67 7.11
CA GLU A 29 -0.12 22.95 7.16
C GLU A 29 -0.93 24.13 6.61
N THR A 30 -1.95 23.82 5.83
CA THR A 30 -2.85 24.81 5.23
C THR A 30 -4.20 24.92 5.94
N GLU A 31 -4.54 24.06 6.91
CA GLU A 31 -5.80 24.07 7.68
C GLU A 31 -6.01 25.35 8.52
N LEU A 32 -5.01 26.22 8.68
CA LEU A 32 -5.20 27.57 9.24
C LEU A 32 -5.88 28.54 8.25
N ILE A 33 -5.88 28.25 6.95
CA ILE A 33 -6.45 29.10 5.87
C ILE A 33 -7.36 28.29 4.90
N GLY A 34 -7.39 26.96 4.99
CA GLY A 34 -8.23 26.07 4.16
C GLY A 34 -7.56 25.58 2.86
N GLY A 35 -6.26 25.81 2.68
CA GLY A 35 -5.43 25.14 1.68
C GLY A 35 -5.97 25.04 0.27
N TYR A 36 -5.68 23.90 -0.37
CA TYR A 36 -6.14 23.61 -1.73
C TYR A 36 -7.68 23.53 -1.83
N HIS A 37 -8.39 23.29 -0.73
CA HIS A 37 -9.85 23.38 -0.69
C HIS A 37 -10.38 24.81 -0.90
N THR A 38 -9.58 25.83 -0.55
CA THR A 38 -9.91 27.25 -0.79
C THR A 38 -9.33 27.79 -2.09
N GLU A 39 -8.22 27.23 -2.58
CA GLU A 39 -7.55 27.68 -3.80
C GLU A 39 -8.16 27.09 -5.09
N TYR A 40 -8.74 25.89 -5.03
CA TYR A 40 -9.32 25.23 -6.19
C TYR A 40 -10.85 25.21 -6.15
N SER A 41 -11.48 25.65 -7.26
CA SER A 41 -12.94 25.66 -7.41
C SER A 41 -13.43 24.52 -8.30
N SER A 42 -14.58 23.94 -7.91
CA SER A 42 -15.42 23.02 -8.69
C SER A 42 -14.62 21.90 -9.40
N MET A 43 -14.49 21.94 -10.73
CA MET A 43 -13.88 20.88 -11.52
C MET A 43 -12.45 20.53 -11.10
N LYS A 44 -11.64 21.52 -10.74
CA LYS A 44 -10.24 21.30 -10.35
C LYS A 44 -10.15 20.58 -9.00
N LEU A 45 -11.01 20.96 -8.06
CA LEU A 45 -11.14 20.29 -6.77
C LEU A 45 -11.63 18.85 -6.95
N GLY A 46 -12.61 18.63 -7.84
CA GLY A 46 -13.12 17.30 -8.16
C GLY A 46 -12.04 16.36 -8.70
N PHE A 47 -11.18 16.83 -9.61
CA PHE A 47 -10.06 16.04 -10.10
C PHE A 47 -8.99 15.77 -9.04
N TYR A 48 -8.74 16.72 -8.13
CA TYR A 48 -7.80 16.53 -7.03
C TYR A 48 -8.26 15.42 -6.08
N LEU A 49 -9.51 15.50 -5.60
CA LEU A 49 -10.11 14.48 -4.75
C LEU A 49 -10.14 13.11 -5.45
N PHE A 50 -10.48 13.09 -6.74
CA PHE A 50 -10.47 11.85 -7.53
C PHE A 50 -9.07 11.24 -7.64
N ALA A 51 -8.03 12.06 -7.84
CA ALA A 51 -6.65 11.59 -7.91
C ALA A 51 -6.17 10.96 -6.59
N GLU A 52 -6.56 11.52 -5.43
CA GLU A 52 -6.25 10.93 -4.13
C GLU A 52 -6.87 9.54 -3.96
N TYR A 53 -8.12 9.35 -4.40
CA TYR A 53 -8.78 8.03 -4.36
C TYR A 53 -8.15 7.04 -5.34
N ILE A 54 -7.73 7.50 -6.53
CA ILE A 54 -6.97 6.66 -7.46
C ILE A 54 -5.65 6.23 -6.82
N ASN A 55 -4.93 7.14 -6.17
CA ASN A 55 -3.64 6.81 -5.55
C ASN A 55 -3.80 5.73 -4.47
N MET A 56 -4.87 5.78 -3.66
CA MET A 56 -5.19 4.74 -2.69
C MET A 56 -5.49 3.39 -3.36
N PHE A 57 -6.24 3.39 -4.45
CA PHE A 57 -6.54 2.18 -5.22
C PHE A 57 -5.27 1.57 -5.83
N VAL A 58 -4.43 2.40 -6.45
CA VAL A 58 -3.16 1.97 -7.07
C VAL A 58 -2.20 1.43 -6.02
N SER A 59 -2.03 2.12 -4.88
CA SER A 59 -1.18 1.65 -3.78
C SER A 59 -1.65 0.29 -3.25
N SER A 60 -2.96 0.12 -3.06
CA SER A 60 -3.56 -1.15 -2.65
C SER A 60 -3.35 -2.27 -3.69
N ALA A 61 -3.44 -1.94 -4.98
CA ALA A 61 -3.17 -2.88 -6.06
C ALA A 61 -1.70 -3.31 -6.09
N VAL A 62 -0.76 -2.38 -5.90
CA VAL A 62 0.69 -2.69 -5.82
C VAL A 62 1.01 -3.56 -4.61
N MET A 63 0.40 -3.30 -3.45
CA MET A 63 0.55 -4.17 -2.27
C MET A 63 0.05 -5.60 -2.56
N ALA A 64 -1.14 -5.71 -3.17
CA ALA A 64 -1.76 -7.00 -3.47
C ALA A 64 -0.94 -7.80 -4.48
N THR A 65 -0.35 -7.17 -5.50
CA THR A 65 0.49 -7.85 -6.49
C THR A 65 1.85 -8.26 -5.94
N LEU A 66 2.57 -7.35 -5.26
CA LEU A 66 3.95 -7.60 -4.83
C LEU A 66 4.04 -8.59 -3.65
N TYR A 67 3.12 -8.51 -2.69
CA TYR A 67 3.23 -9.28 -1.45
C TYR A 67 2.20 -10.40 -1.32
N PHE A 68 0.99 -10.23 -1.86
CA PHE A 68 -0.11 -11.19 -1.73
C PHE A 68 -0.36 -12.00 -3.02
N GLY A 69 0.58 -11.95 -3.97
CA GLY A 69 0.58 -12.78 -5.17
C GLY A 69 -0.49 -12.44 -6.21
N GLY A 70 -1.09 -11.25 -6.15
CA GLY A 70 -2.04 -10.75 -7.14
C GLY A 70 -3.21 -11.70 -7.39
N TYR A 71 -3.22 -12.32 -8.57
CA TYR A 71 -4.24 -13.26 -9.04
C TYR A 71 -4.13 -14.67 -8.45
N ASN A 72 -3.02 -15.00 -7.76
CA ASN A 72 -2.86 -16.33 -7.18
C ASN A 72 -3.76 -16.54 -5.97
N TYR A 73 -4.38 -17.71 -5.92
CA TYR A 73 -5.16 -18.21 -4.80
C TYR A 73 -4.85 -19.69 -4.56
N PRO A 74 -4.95 -20.16 -3.30
CA PRO A 74 -4.71 -21.57 -2.99
C PRO A 74 -5.71 -22.45 -3.74
N GLY A 75 -5.21 -23.45 -4.48
CA GLY A 75 -6.03 -24.37 -5.28
C GLY A 75 -6.31 -23.93 -6.72
N MET A 76 -5.57 -22.95 -7.26
CA MET A 76 -5.74 -22.46 -8.64
C MET A 76 -5.67 -23.57 -9.70
N ASP A 77 -4.76 -24.53 -9.56
CA ASP A 77 -4.64 -25.65 -10.51
C ASP A 77 -5.87 -26.56 -10.53
N TRP A 78 -6.48 -26.79 -9.35
CA TRP A 78 -7.70 -27.60 -9.23
C TRP A 78 -8.91 -26.87 -9.81
N VAL A 79 -9.03 -25.56 -9.57
CA VAL A 79 -10.12 -24.73 -10.11
C VAL A 79 -9.99 -24.57 -11.62
N LEU A 80 -8.78 -24.41 -12.14
CA LEU A 80 -8.52 -24.35 -13.59
C LEU A 80 -8.89 -25.67 -14.27
N ALA A 81 -8.58 -26.81 -13.65
CA ALA A 81 -8.93 -28.13 -14.17
C ALA A 81 -10.45 -28.38 -14.22
N HIS A 82 -11.23 -27.83 -13.27
CA HIS A 82 -12.68 -28.06 -13.21
C HIS A 82 -13.52 -27.00 -13.96
N THR A 83 -13.02 -25.77 -14.09
CA THR A 83 -13.83 -24.63 -14.56
C THR A 83 -13.47 -24.15 -15.97
N GLY A 84 -12.41 -24.73 -16.56
CA GLY A 84 -11.97 -24.43 -17.92
C GLY A 84 -11.17 -23.12 -18.06
N PRO A 85 -10.59 -22.87 -19.25
CA PRO A 85 -9.60 -21.81 -19.48
C PRO A 85 -10.18 -20.39 -19.45
N VAL A 86 -11.50 -20.23 -19.52
CA VAL A 86 -12.15 -18.90 -19.53
C VAL A 86 -12.57 -18.47 -18.12
N ILE A 87 -13.15 -19.38 -17.34
CA ILE A 87 -13.72 -19.04 -16.04
C ILE A 87 -12.65 -19.03 -14.93
N GLY A 88 -11.63 -19.89 -15.02
CA GLY A 88 -10.52 -19.92 -14.06
C GLY A 88 -9.82 -18.57 -13.88
N PRO A 89 -9.41 -17.88 -14.97
CA PRO A 89 -8.81 -16.54 -14.88
C PRO A 89 -9.77 -15.45 -14.39
N LEU A 90 -11.07 -15.54 -14.71
CA LEU A 90 -12.08 -14.59 -14.21
C LEU A 90 -12.20 -14.65 -12.69
N ILE A 91 -12.16 -15.86 -12.12
CA ILE A 91 -12.14 -16.07 -10.66
C ILE A 91 -10.85 -15.47 -10.06
N GLY A 92 -9.69 -15.68 -10.70
CA GLY A 92 -8.44 -15.06 -10.28
C GLY A 92 -8.51 -13.53 -10.24
N THR A 93 -9.10 -12.91 -11.27
CA THR A 93 -9.32 -11.46 -11.33
C THR A 93 -10.27 -10.99 -10.22
N ALA A 94 -11.37 -11.70 -9.99
CA ALA A 94 -12.29 -11.36 -8.90
C ALA A 94 -11.60 -11.40 -7.53
N ILE A 95 -10.75 -12.41 -7.28
CA ILE A 95 -9.96 -12.52 -6.05
C ILE A 95 -8.96 -11.38 -5.91
N PHE A 96 -8.33 -10.96 -7.00
CA PHE A 96 -7.46 -9.79 -6.99
C PHE A 96 -8.21 -8.52 -6.57
N PHE A 97 -9.41 -8.28 -7.12
CA PHE A 97 -10.25 -7.17 -6.68
C PHE A 97 -10.66 -7.28 -5.20
N ILE A 98 -11.01 -8.47 -4.73
CA ILE A 98 -11.32 -8.70 -3.31
C ILE A 98 -10.13 -8.33 -2.42
N LYS A 99 -8.90 -8.71 -2.80
CA LYS A 99 -7.68 -8.32 -2.07
C LYS A 99 -7.50 -6.80 -2.06
N ILE A 100 -7.71 -6.12 -3.19
CA ILE A 100 -7.66 -4.65 -3.26
C ILE A 100 -8.67 -4.03 -2.31
N PHE A 101 -9.94 -4.47 -2.35
CA PHE A 101 -10.98 -3.96 -1.45
C PHE A 101 -10.66 -4.23 0.03
N ALA A 102 -10.05 -5.37 0.35
CA ALA A 102 -9.59 -5.67 1.70
C ALA A 102 -8.48 -4.70 2.16
N PHE A 103 -7.55 -4.33 1.28
CA PHE A 103 -6.54 -3.31 1.59
C PHE A 103 -7.16 -1.93 1.74
N ILE A 104 -8.07 -1.52 0.86
CA ILE A 104 -8.79 -0.23 1.00
C ILE A 104 -9.57 -0.20 2.32
N PHE A 105 -10.22 -1.30 2.69
CA PHE A 105 -10.86 -1.43 4.00
C PHE A 105 -9.85 -1.28 5.15
N PHE A 106 -8.66 -1.87 5.01
CA PHE A 106 -7.58 -1.67 5.98
C PHE A 106 -7.11 -0.21 6.07
N PHE A 107 -6.98 0.50 4.94
CA PHE A 107 -6.68 1.94 4.92
C PHE A 107 -7.74 2.75 5.68
N MET A 108 -9.03 2.46 5.44
CA MET A 108 -10.14 3.10 6.13
C MET A 108 -10.17 2.78 7.63
N TRP A 109 -9.86 1.54 8.00
CA TRP A 109 -9.81 1.13 9.40
C TRP A 109 -8.68 1.83 10.17
N VAL A 110 -7.50 1.94 9.57
CA VAL A 110 -6.36 2.67 10.15
C VAL A 110 -6.71 4.15 10.34
N ARG A 111 -7.38 4.77 9.36
CA ARG A 111 -7.86 6.16 9.45
C ARG A 111 -8.76 6.40 10.66
N TRP A 112 -9.58 5.43 11.04
CA TRP A 112 -10.49 5.56 12.18
C TRP A 112 -9.87 5.23 13.53
N THR A 113 -8.72 4.55 13.56
CA THR A 113 -8.11 4.02 14.79
C THR A 113 -6.92 4.82 15.28
N ILE A 114 -6.12 5.40 14.37
CA ILE A 114 -4.84 6.02 14.73
C ILE A 114 -4.98 7.55 14.81
N PRO A 115 -4.49 8.20 15.89
CA PRO A 115 -4.44 9.66 15.97
C PRO A 115 -3.45 10.23 14.95
N ARG A 116 -3.66 11.49 14.54
CA ARG A 116 -2.82 12.17 13.55
C ARG A 116 -1.36 12.33 14.03
N PHE A 117 -0.39 12.19 13.13
CA PHE A 117 1.03 12.42 13.41
C PHE A 117 1.48 13.83 13.02
N ARG A 118 2.44 14.39 13.75
CA ARG A 118 3.11 15.64 13.39
C ARG A 118 4.20 15.41 12.34
N TYR A 119 4.50 16.44 11.53
CA TYR A 119 5.56 16.43 10.51
C TYR A 119 6.89 15.90 11.02
N ASP A 120 7.36 16.42 12.16
CA ASP A 120 8.65 16.02 12.72
C ASP A 120 8.69 14.54 13.12
N GLN A 121 7.56 13.98 13.56
CA GLN A 121 7.46 12.58 13.96
C GLN A 121 7.48 11.66 12.73
N LEU A 122 6.79 12.05 11.65
CA LEU A 122 6.87 11.33 10.37
C LEU A 122 8.31 11.36 9.83
N MET A 123 8.93 12.55 9.80
CA MET A 123 10.28 12.70 9.27
C MET A 123 11.29 11.87 10.08
N HIS A 124 11.15 11.84 11.40
CA HIS A 124 11.95 11.00 12.27
C HIS A 124 11.71 9.50 12.01
N LEU A 125 10.46 9.07 11.82
CA LEU A 125 10.11 7.69 11.50
C LEU A 125 10.71 7.26 10.15
N GLY A 126 10.58 8.08 9.11
CA GLY A 126 11.12 7.80 7.78
C GLY A 126 12.65 7.71 7.79
N TRP A 127 13.32 8.77 8.23
CA TRP A 127 14.77 8.88 8.12
C TRP A 127 15.54 8.04 9.13
N LYS A 128 15.09 7.98 10.39
CA LYS A 128 15.81 7.23 11.43
C LYS A 128 15.28 5.81 11.64
N GLY A 129 14.05 5.53 11.22
CA GLY A 129 13.43 4.20 11.35
C GLY A 129 13.46 3.43 10.04
N LEU A 130 12.65 3.85 9.07
CA LEU A 130 12.35 3.07 7.86
C LEU A 130 13.57 2.88 6.95
N ILE A 131 14.36 3.93 6.70
CA ILE A 131 15.52 3.84 5.80
C ILE A 131 16.58 2.87 6.33
N PRO A 132 17.09 2.98 7.58
CA PRO A 132 18.06 2.03 8.11
C PRO A 132 17.51 0.60 8.15
N LEU A 133 16.24 0.43 8.49
CA LEU A 133 15.59 -0.89 8.54
C LEU A 133 15.49 -1.54 7.15
N ALA A 134 15.16 -0.74 6.13
CA ALA A 134 15.09 -1.21 4.75
C ALA A 134 16.46 -1.66 4.22
N ILE A 135 17.50 -0.88 4.48
CA ILE A 135 18.88 -1.22 4.10
C ILE A 135 19.32 -2.52 4.79
N ALA A 136 19.06 -2.64 6.09
CA ALA A 136 19.37 -3.86 6.84
C ALA A 136 18.62 -5.09 6.27
N ASN A 137 17.35 -4.96 5.92
CA ASN A 137 16.55 -6.03 5.34
C ASN A 137 17.11 -6.53 3.99
N ILE A 138 17.56 -5.61 3.13
CA ILE A 138 18.16 -5.94 1.84
C ILE A 138 19.47 -6.70 2.04
N ILE A 139 20.34 -6.24 2.95
CA ILE A 139 21.62 -6.91 3.24
C ILE A 139 21.39 -8.32 3.78
N ILE A 140 20.50 -8.48 4.78
CA ILE A 140 20.17 -9.78 5.37
C ILE A 140 19.63 -10.72 4.30
N THR A 141 18.70 -10.24 3.46
CA THR A 141 18.15 -11.03 2.37
C THR A 141 19.23 -11.47 1.38
N GLY A 142 20.14 -10.57 1.00
CA GLY A 142 21.26 -10.88 0.12
C GLY A 142 22.18 -11.96 0.70
N ILE A 143 22.51 -11.88 1.99
CA ILE A 143 23.32 -12.89 2.68
C ILE A 143 22.61 -14.24 2.70
N VAL A 144 21.31 -14.27 3.04
CA VAL A 144 20.55 -15.52 3.10
C VAL A 144 20.48 -16.20 1.74
N ILE A 145 20.24 -15.44 0.66
CA ILE A 145 20.25 -15.99 -0.70
C ILE A 145 21.63 -16.54 -1.04
N ALA A 146 22.71 -15.80 -0.74
CA ALA A 146 24.07 -16.25 -1.00
C ALA A 146 24.47 -17.51 -0.23
N ILE A 147 23.93 -17.72 0.98
CA ILE A 147 24.15 -18.95 1.75
C ILE A 147 23.36 -20.12 1.16
N ILE A 148 22.09 -19.88 0.78
CA ILE A 148 21.22 -20.91 0.19
C ILE A 148 21.74 -21.36 -1.17
N GLU A 149 22.29 -20.47 -1.99
CA GLU A 149 22.80 -20.82 -3.33
C GLU A 149 24.17 -21.52 -3.28
N LYS A 150 24.89 -21.36 -2.17
CA LYS A 150 26.21 -21.98 -1.97
C LYS A 150 26.13 -23.37 -1.30
N PHE A 151 24.95 -23.77 -0.82
CA PHE A 151 24.65 -25.09 -0.27
C PHE A 151 23.70 -25.85 -1.20
#